data_AF-A0A443RZI0-F1
#
_entry.id   AF-A0A443RZI0-F1
#
_cell.length_a   1.000
_cell.length_b   1.000
_cell.length_c   1.000
_cell.angle_alpha   90.00
_cell.angle_beta   90.00
_cell.angle_gamma   90.00
#
_symmetry.space_group_name_H-M   'P 1'
#
loop_
_entity.id
_entity.type
_entity.pdbx_description
1 polymer ?
#
loop_
_entity_poly.entity_id
_entity_poly.type
_entity_poly.pdbx_seq_one_letter_code
_entity_poly.pdbx_strand_id
1 'polypeptide(L)'
;MSDETFATWVKVHDQKADDFASNKSQLYSDLKAAYQKFDGKNNVEMLWRMSRGAYKAAAKAGLSGNKPEQKKVLLEAEDWAKKTIELDATHPEGHAWFAFACAKLSELVGIKERIERGQLVKTHLEEAIKLKPNDPKLYYTYGRWCMEVAKISWVERKLAATMFGKVPEATYEDALKQFKEADKVKPRWKANLFFMGKSYEALSNYKEAIKCFDTVAQLPSQDTEDQNVEKDLPAMRDKYASYR
;
A
#
# COMPACT_ATOMS: atom_id res chain seq x y z
N MET A 1 14.99 -26.41 27.50
CA MET A 1 14.83 -25.42 26.41
C MET A 1 13.68 -24.52 26.83
N SER A 2 13.85 -23.21 26.92
CA SER A 2 12.74 -22.33 27.29
C SER A 2 11.68 -22.40 26.19
N ASP A 3 10.42 -22.67 26.55
CA ASP A 3 9.32 -22.60 25.59
C ASP A 3 9.27 -21.20 24.97
N GLU A 4 9.39 -21.14 23.66
CA GLU A 4 9.35 -19.88 22.92
C GLU A 4 7.96 -19.24 23.05
N THR A 5 7.91 -18.05 23.65
CA THR A 5 6.67 -17.29 23.79
C THR A 5 6.28 -16.62 22.48
N PHE A 6 4.98 -16.36 22.31
CA PHE A 6 4.47 -15.61 21.16
C PHE A 6 5.17 -14.26 21.00
N ALA A 7 5.35 -13.52 22.11
CA ALA A 7 6.00 -12.21 22.13
C ALA A 7 7.44 -12.23 21.60
N THR A 8 8.23 -13.22 22.02
CA THR A 8 9.61 -13.37 21.53
C THR A 8 9.63 -13.77 20.05
N TRP A 9 8.73 -14.67 19.64
CA TRP A 9 8.63 -15.13 18.26
C TRP A 9 8.23 -14.00 17.30
N VAL A 10 7.19 -13.22 17.62
CA VAL A 10 6.74 -12.13 16.73
C VAL A 10 7.77 -11.02 16.61
N LYS A 11 8.56 -10.74 17.64
CA LYS A 11 9.63 -9.73 17.55
C LYS A 11 10.65 -10.09 16.47
N VAL A 12 11.07 -11.36 16.43
CA VAL A 12 12.01 -11.87 15.40
C VAL A 12 11.33 -11.87 14.02
N HIS A 13 10.07 -12.29 13.96
CA HIS A 13 9.32 -12.34 12.70
C HIS A 13 9.10 -10.95 12.11
N ASP A 14 8.69 -9.98 12.91
CA ASP A 14 8.48 -8.58 12.53
C ASP A 14 9.75 -7.96 11.96
N GLN A 15 10.89 -8.17 12.62
CA GLN A 15 12.19 -7.68 12.13
C GLN A 15 12.51 -8.24 10.74
N LYS A 16 12.34 -9.55 10.54
CA LYS A 16 12.54 -10.19 9.22
C LYS A 16 11.49 -9.75 8.19
N ALA A 17 10.27 -9.45 8.62
CA ALA A 17 9.21 -8.97 7.75
C ALA A 17 9.57 -7.61 7.14
N ASP A 18 10.32 -6.77 7.84
CA ASP A 18 10.76 -5.45 7.35
C ASP A 18 12.16 -5.43 6.73
N ASP A 19 12.98 -6.45 7.00
CA ASP A 19 14.26 -6.64 6.32
C ASP A 19 14.08 -6.93 4.82
N PHE A 20 14.60 -6.06 3.96
CA PHE A 20 14.52 -6.21 2.50
C PHE A 20 15.10 -7.53 1.98
N ALA A 21 16.16 -8.07 2.60
CA ALA A 21 16.84 -9.28 2.15
C ALA A 21 16.07 -10.58 2.49
N SER A 22 15.09 -10.50 3.39
CA SER A 22 14.37 -11.67 3.89
C SER A 22 13.37 -12.24 2.88
N ASN A 23 13.30 -13.58 2.81
CA ASN A 23 12.36 -14.30 1.94
C ASN A 23 10.92 -14.22 2.47
N LYS A 24 10.11 -13.34 1.86
CA LYS A 24 8.72 -13.07 2.29
C LYS A 24 7.79 -14.27 2.14
N SER A 25 8.01 -15.12 1.14
CA SER A 25 7.24 -16.37 0.99
C SER A 25 7.52 -17.35 2.12
N GLN A 26 8.79 -17.49 2.51
CA GLN A 26 9.16 -18.33 3.66
C GLN A 26 8.57 -17.78 4.95
N LEU A 27 8.68 -16.46 5.19
CA LEU A 27 8.10 -15.84 6.38
C LEU A 27 6.59 -16.05 6.49
N TYR A 28 5.87 -16.04 5.37
CA TYR A 28 4.44 -16.35 5.39
C TYR A 28 4.17 -17.83 5.69
N SER A 29 5.01 -18.74 5.21
CA SER A 29 4.95 -20.16 5.60
C SER A 29 5.20 -20.35 7.10
N ASP A 30 6.17 -19.64 7.67
CA ASP A 30 6.48 -19.70 9.10
C ASP A 30 5.31 -19.19 9.95
N LEU A 31 4.63 -18.13 9.50
CA LEU A 31 3.38 -17.63 10.11
C LEU A 31 2.27 -18.71 10.08
N LYS A 32 2.06 -19.37 8.93
CA LYS A 32 1.08 -20.46 8.81
C LYS A 32 1.39 -21.61 9.77
N ALA A 33 2.66 -21.97 9.94
CA ALA A 33 3.08 -23.01 10.89
C ALA A 33 2.86 -22.58 12.35
N ALA A 34 3.12 -21.32 12.67
CA ALA A 34 2.95 -20.75 14.00
C ALA A 34 1.47 -20.49 14.37
N TYR A 35 0.58 -20.42 13.37
CA TYR A 35 -0.84 -20.09 13.57
C TYR A 35 -1.52 -20.99 14.61
N GLN A 36 -1.38 -22.32 14.50
CA GLN A 36 -2.00 -23.23 15.49
C GLN A 36 -1.26 -23.21 16.83
N LYS A 37 0.07 -23.07 16.81
CA LYS A 37 0.92 -23.02 18.01
C LYS A 37 0.50 -21.90 18.98
N PHE A 38 0.03 -20.78 18.45
CA PHE A 38 -0.26 -19.57 19.24
C PHE A 38 -1.75 -19.18 19.25
N ASP A 39 -2.66 -20.16 19.12
CA ASP A 39 -4.12 -19.95 19.04
C ASP A 39 -4.51 -18.83 18.05
N GLY A 40 -3.92 -18.87 16.85
CA GLY A 40 -3.98 -17.81 15.87
C GLY A 40 -5.39 -17.36 15.49
N LYS A 41 -6.39 -18.25 15.61
CA LYS A 41 -7.79 -17.92 15.34
C LYS A 41 -8.38 -16.87 16.30
N ASN A 42 -7.89 -16.81 17.53
CA ASN A 42 -8.36 -15.90 18.58
C ASN A 42 -7.31 -14.84 18.93
N ASN A 43 -6.25 -14.73 18.13
CA ASN A 43 -5.12 -13.87 18.41
C ASN A 43 -5.02 -12.79 17.33
N VAL A 44 -5.54 -11.58 17.64
CA VAL A 44 -5.53 -10.44 16.73
C VAL A 44 -4.12 -10.12 16.23
N GLU A 45 -3.12 -10.24 17.10
CA GLU A 45 -1.71 -10.00 16.78
C GLU A 45 -1.16 -11.01 15.77
N MET A 46 -1.68 -12.24 15.76
CA MET A 46 -1.35 -13.22 14.73
C MET A 46 -2.08 -12.90 13.42
N LEU A 47 -3.38 -12.60 13.47
CA LEU A 47 -4.22 -12.43 12.27
C LEU A 47 -3.75 -11.30 11.36
N TRP A 48 -3.43 -10.12 11.91
CA TRP A 48 -2.98 -9.03 11.07
C TRP A 48 -1.58 -9.32 10.48
N ARG A 49 -0.73 -10.06 11.21
CA ARG A 49 0.58 -10.51 10.71
C ARG A 49 0.43 -11.55 9.61
N MET A 50 -0.58 -12.42 9.65
CA MET A 50 -0.94 -13.31 8.54
C MET A 50 -1.29 -12.51 7.29
N SER A 51 -2.08 -11.45 7.44
CA SER A 51 -2.44 -10.55 6.33
C SER A 51 -1.21 -9.87 5.73
N ARG A 52 -0.38 -9.23 6.57
CA ARG A 52 0.89 -8.63 6.16
C ARG A 52 1.81 -9.64 5.46
N GLY A 53 1.93 -10.84 6.03
CA GLY A 53 2.77 -11.92 5.50
C GLY A 53 2.33 -12.33 4.11
N ALA A 54 1.03 -12.59 3.92
CA ALA A 54 0.43 -12.89 2.62
C ALA A 54 0.67 -11.76 1.62
N TYR A 55 0.38 -10.51 2.01
CA TYR A 55 0.57 -9.33 1.17
C TYR A 55 2.03 -9.21 0.68
N LYS A 56 3.00 -9.34 1.60
CA LYS A 56 4.44 -9.28 1.24
C LYS A 56 4.87 -10.49 0.41
N ALA A 57 4.33 -11.69 0.66
CA ALA A 57 4.62 -12.88 -0.13
C ALA A 57 4.10 -12.78 -1.58
N ALA A 58 2.97 -12.10 -1.79
CA ALA A 58 2.39 -11.87 -3.12
C ALA A 58 3.32 -11.04 -4.04
N ALA A 59 4.23 -10.23 -3.47
CA ALA A 59 5.18 -9.44 -4.26
C ALA A 59 6.05 -10.31 -5.18
N LYS A 60 6.45 -11.51 -4.74
CA LYS A 60 7.24 -12.44 -5.55
C LYS A 60 6.50 -12.86 -6.83
N ALA A 61 5.22 -13.21 -6.71
CA ALA A 61 4.39 -13.58 -7.86
C ALA A 61 4.14 -12.37 -8.79
N GLY A 62 4.01 -11.17 -8.23
CA GLY A 62 3.93 -9.93 -9.01
C GLY A 62 5.18 -9.68 -9.84
N LEU A 63 6.37 -9.84 -9.24
CA LEU A 63 7.66 -9.64 -9.92
C LEU A 63 7.91 -10.66 -11.04
N SER A 64 7.40 -11.89 -10.90
CA SER A 64 7.48 -12.91 -11.96
C SER A 64 6.38 -12.79 -13.02
N GLY A 65 5.50 -11.79 -12.92
CA GLY A 65 4.37 -11.61 -13.83
C GLY A 65 3.23 -12.63 -13.66
N ASN A 66 3.28 -13.49 -12.63
CA ASN A 66 2.25 -14.48 -12.34
C ASN A 66 1.05 -13.84 -11.63
N LYS A 67 0.25 -13.10 -12.40
CA LYS A 67 -0.94 -12.39 -11.91
C LYS A 67 -1.99 -13.31 -11.24
N PRO A 68 -2.27 -14.53 -11.74
CA PRO A 68 -3.20 -15.44 -11.07
C PRO A 68 -2.76 -15.82 -9.65
N GLU A 69 -1.50 -16.20 -9.46
CA GLU A 69 -0.97 -16.53 -8.13
C GLU A 69 -0.91 -15.29 -7.24
N GLN A 70 -0.50 -14.14 -7.79
CA GLN A 70 -0.50 -12.87 -7.05
C GLN A 70 -1.90 -12.54 -6.53
N LYS A 71 -2.94 -12.66 -7.37
CA LYS A 71 -4.33 -12.42 -6.98
C LYS A 71 -4.77 -13.38 -5.88
N LYS A 72 -4.48 -14.67 -6.03
CA LYS A 72 -4.81 -15.69 -5.02
C LYS A 72 -4.22 -15.37 -3.64
N VAL A 73 -2.93 -15.06 -3.57
CA VAL A 73 -2.27 -14.75 -2.29
C VAL A 73 -2.75 -13.43 -1.69
N LEU A 74 -3.09 -12.43 -2.52
CA LEU A 74 -3.68 -11.17 -2.03
C LEU A 74 -5.10 -11.36 -1.50
N LEU A 75 -5.90 -12.29 -2.06
CA LEU A 75 -7.20 -12.66 -1.48
C LEU A 75 -7.03 -13.31 -0.10
N GLU A 76 -5.99 -14.15 0.09
CA GLU A 76 -5.65 -14.64 1.44
C GLU A 76 -5.31 -13.47 2.39
N ALA A 77 -4.54 -12.48 1.92
CA ALA A 77 -4.21 -11.31 2.72
C ALA A 77 -5.47 -10.53 3.15
N GLU A 78 -6.37 -10.28 2.21
CA GLU A 78 -7.65 -9.63 2.48
C GLU A 78 -8.48 -10.42 3.51
N ASP A 79 -8.59 -11.74 3.38
CA ASP A 79 -9.38 -12.57 4.31
C ASP A 79 -8.78 -12.59 5.73
N TRP A 80 -7.45 -12.58 5.87
CA TRP A 80 -6.82 -12.43 7.19
C TRP A 80 -7.07 -11.06 7.81
N ALA A 81 -7.10 -10.00 7.00
CA ALA A 81 -7.43 -8.67 7.48
C ALA A 81 -8.91 -8.58 7.91
N LYS A 82 -9.84 -9.18 7.16
CA LYS A 82 -11.25 -9.30 7.56
C LYS A 82 -11.39 -9.97 8.93
N LYS A 83 -10.74 -11.13 9.12
CA LYS A 83 -10.76 -11.84 10.42
C LYS A 83 -10.18 -11.00 11.56
N THR A 84 -9.17 -10.17 11.27
CA THR A 84 -8.63 -9.23 12.27
C THR A 84 -9.70 -8.22 12.68
N ILE A 85 -10.41 -7.63 11.72
CA ILE A 85 -11.49 -6.64 11.97
C ILE A 85 -12.70 -7.29 12.65
N GLU A 86 -13.05 -8.52 12.29
CA GLU A 86 -14.12 -9.29 12.92
C GLU A 86 -13.81 -9.59 14.40
N LEU A 87 -12.55 -9.87 14.72
CA LEU A 87 -12.12 -10.13 16.10
C LEU A 87 -11.95 -8.84 16.91
N ASP A 88 -11.41 -7.78 16.30
CA ASP A 88 -11.26 -6.45 16.90
C ASP A 88 -11.39 -5.36 15.82
N ALA A 89 -12.59 -4.78 15.74
CA ALA A 89 -12.92 -3.72 14.79
C ALA A 89 -12.20 -2.39 15.08
N THR A 90 -11.54 -2.25 16.23
CA THR A 90 -10.77 -1.06 16.59
C THR A 90 -9.27 -1.25 16.37
N HIS A 91 -8.84 -2.42 15.88
CA HIS A 91 -7.44 -2.69 15.64
C HIS A 91 -6.95 -2.02 14.34
N PRO A 92 -6.00 -1.07 14.38
CA PRO A 92 -5.60 -0.29 13.21
C PRO A 92 -5.01 -1.16 12.09
N GLU A 93 -4.24 -2.19 12.44
CA GLU A 93 -3.61 -3.07 11.45
C GLU A 93 -4.64 -3.87 10.63
N GLY A 94 -5.81 -4.20 11.19
CA GLY A 94 -6.86 -4.88 10.44
C GLY A 94 -7.35 -4.02 9.27
N HIS A 95 -7.68 -2.77 9.56
CA HIS A 95 -8.09 -1.79 8.53
C HIS A 95 -6.94 -1.48 7.56
N ALA A 96 -5.72 -1.28 8.05
CA ALA A 96 -4.56 -0.95 7.23
C ALA A 96 -4.27 -2.06 6.19
N TRP A 97 -4.13 -3.31 6.64
CA TRP A 97 -3.80 -4.41 5.73
C TRP A 97 -4.96 -4.79 4.82
N PHE A 98 -6.21 -4.61 5.25
CA PHE A 98 -7.37 -4.73 4.37
C PHE A 98 -7.29 -3.72 3.22
N ALA A 99 -7.09 -2.44 3.53
CA ALA A 99 -6.96 -1.39 2.53
C ALA A 99 -5.79 -1.64 1.57
N PHE A 100 -4.63 -2.05 2.09
CA PHE A 100 -3.45 -2.35 1.26
C PHE A 100 -3.71 -3.53 0.32
N ALA A 101 -4.32 -4.61 0.80
CA ALA A 101 -4.68 -5.75 -0.02
C ALA A 101 -5.72 -5.38 -1.10
N CYS A 102 -6.79 -4.65 -0.73
CA CYS A 102 -7.79 -4.17 -1.69
C CYS A 102 -7.19 -3.26 -2.76
N ALA A 103 -6.30 -2.33 -2.37
CA ALA A 103 -5.62 -1.43 -3.30
C ALA A 103 -4.80 -2.22 -4.32
N LYS A 104 -4.04 -3.23 -3.86
CA LYS A 104 -3.25 -4.06 -4.78
C LYS A 104 -4.11 -4.98 -5.65
N LEU A 105 -5.19 -5.56 -5.11
CA LEU A 105 -6.15 -6.36 -5.87
C LEU A 105 -6.84 -5.54 -6.97
N SER A 106 -7.07 -4.25 -6.76
CA SER A 106 -7.69 -3.35 -7.74
C SER A 106 -6.94 -3.29 -9.08
N GLU A 107 -5.62 -3.53 -9.06
CA GLU A 107 -4.75 -3.60 -10.24
C GLU A 107 -4.91 -4.93 -11.03
N LEU A 108 -5.49 -5.96 -10.41
CA LEU A 108 -5.58 -7.33 -10.92
C LEU A 108 -7.00 -7.75 -11.33
N VAL A 109 -7.95 -6.82 -11.27
CA VAL A 109 -9.37 -7.09 -11.49
C VAL A 109 -9.96 -6.17 -12.56
N GLY A 110 -11.13 -6.58 -13.06
CA GLY A 110 -11.91 -5.81 -14.03
C GLY A 110 -12.49 -4.54 -13.42
N ILE A 111 -13.01 -3.65 -14.28
CA ILE A 111 -13.45 -2.30 -13.89
C ILE A 111 -14.52 -2.28 -12.80
N LYS A 112 -15.50 -3.20 -12.83
CA LYS A 112 -16.56 -3.28 -11.82
C LYS A 112 -15.99 -3.53 -10.43
N GLU A 113 -15.24 -4.62 -10.27
CA GLU A 113 -14.61 -4.99 -8.99
C GLU A 113 -13.58 -3.94 -8.56
N ARG A 114 -12.89 -3.29 -9.50
CA ARG A 114 -11.97 -2.18 -9.20
C ARG A 114 -12.67 -1.00 -8.53
N ILE A 115 -13.86 -0.62 -9.01
CA ILE A 115 -14.65 0.48 -8.43
C ILE A 115 -15.13 0.12 -7.02
N GLU A 116 -15.65 -1.09 -6.83
CA GLU A 116 -16.10 -1.60 -5.53
C GLU A 116 -14.93 -1.62 -4.52
N ARG A 117 -13.78 -2.18 -4.92
CA ARG A 117 -12.56 -2.17 -4.10
C ARG A 117 -12.06 -0.76 -3.83
N GLY A 118 -12.17 0.15 -4.79
CA GLY A 118 -11.78 1.54 -4.62
C GLY A 118 -12.54 2.24 -3.48
N GLN A 119 -13.84 1.95 -3.32
CA GLN A 119 -14.61 2.48 -2.18
C GLN A 119 -14.12 1.90 -0.85
N LEU A 120 -13.87 0.59 -0.81
CA LEU A 120 -13.36 -0.10 0.37
C LEU A 120 -11.98 0.43 0.81
N VAL A 121 -11.08 0.69 -0.14
CA VAL A 121 -9.76 1.27 0.16
C VAL A 121 -9.91 2.59 0.91
N LYS A 122 -10.75 3.52 0.43
CA LYS A 122 -10.96 4.80 1.10
C LYS A 122 -11.48 4.62 2.53
N THR A 123 -12.56 3.83 2.69
CA THR A 123 -13.18 3.62 4.00
C THR A 123 -12.20 3.07 5.03
N HIS A 124 -11.44 2.02 4.66
CA HIS A 124 -10.51 1.40 5.61
C HIS A 124 -9.24 2.24 5.84
N LEU A 125 -8.78 3.03 4.86
CA LEU A 125 -7.69 3.99 5.10
C LEU A 125 -8.12 5.10 6.06
N GLU A 126 -9.30 5.69 5.88
CA GLU A 126 -9.81 6.72 6.78
C GLU A 126 -9.93 6.19 8.22
N GLU A 127 -10.40 4.96 8.41
CA GLU A 127 -10.50 4.36 9.73
C GLU A 127 -9.12 4.03 10.33
N ALA A 128 -8.22 3.41 9.56
CA ALA A 128 -6.86 3.14 10.01
C ALA A 128 -6.10 4.42 10.39
N ILE A 129 -6.31 5.53 9.66
CA ILE A 129 -5.68 6.83 9.95
C ILE A 129 -6.20 7.41 11.27
N LYS A 130 -7.50 7.28 11.58
CA LYS A 130 -8.04 7.70 12.88
C LYS A 130 -7.40 6.93 14.03
N LEU A 131 -7.24 5.62 13.87
CA LEU A 131 -6.72 4.72 14.90
C LEU A 131 -5.19 4.78 15.03
N LYS A 132 -4.47 5.06 13.93
CA LYS A 132 -3.00 5.08 13.87
C LYS A 132 -2.50 6.20 12.93
N PRO A 133 -2.62 7.48 13.34
CA PRO A 133 -2.25 8.63 12.51
C PRO A 133 -0.74 8.80 12.29
N ASN A 134 0.10 7.98 12.93
CA ASN A 134 1.56 8.05 12.79
C ASN A 134 2.11 6.95 11.85
N ASP A 135 1.26 6.32 11.04
CA ASP A 135 1.71 5.38 10.01
C ASP A 135 1.79 6.06 8.63
N PRO A 136 3.01 6.32 8.11
CA PRO A 136 3.18 7.06 6.86
C PRO A 136 2.62 6.28 5.65
N LYS A 137 2.54 4.94 5.72
CA LYS A 137 2.05 4.11 4.61
C LYS A 137 0.57 4.31 4.38
N LEU A 138 -0.21 4.64 5.41
CA LEU A 138 -1.64 4.91 5.27
C LEU A 138 -1.87 6.13 4.37
N TYR A 139 -1.20 7.24 4.68
CA TYR A 139 -1.27 8.46 3.89
C TYR A 139 -0.70 8.28 2.48
N TYR A 140 0.42 7.57 2.35
CA TYR A 140 0.99 7.26 1.04
C TYR A 140 0.03 6.46 0.16
N THR A 141 -0.55 5.37 0.69
CA THR A 141 -1.51 4.58 -0.08
C THR A 141 -2.78 5.37 -0.37
N TYR A 142 -3.21 6.26 0.53
CA TYR A 142 -4.33 7.16 0.27
C TYR A 142 -4.01 8.13 -0.87
N GLY A 143 -2.82 8.75 -0.87
CA GLY A 143 -2.37 9.61 -1.96
C GLY A 143 -2.34 8.87 -3.31
N ARG A 144 -1.82 7.63 -3.32
CA ARG A 144 -1.83 6.76 -4.50
C ARG A 144 -3.25 6.47 -4.99
N TRP A 145 -4.16 6.15 -4.08
CA TRP A 145 -5.57 5.94 -4.41
C TRP A 145 -6.21 7.20 -5.01
N CYS A 146 -5.95 8.39 -4.45
CA CYS A 146 -6.45 9.65 -4.99
C CYS A 146 -5.96 9.87 -6.43
N MET A 147 -4.68 9.60 -6.71
CA MET A 147 -4.14 9.69 -8.08
C MET A 147 -4.83 8.75 -9.05
N GLU A 148 -5.06 7.48 -8.67
CA GLU A 148 -5.74 6.53 -9.57
C GLU A 148 -7.19 6.94 -9.85
N VAL A 149 -7.89 7.48 -8.85
CA VAL A 149 -9.25 8.00 -9.02
C VAL A 149 -9.28 9.27 -9.87
N ALA A 150 -8.30 10.17 -9.69
CA ALA A 150 -8.19 11.42 -10.45
C ALA A 150 -7.89 11.20 -11.94
N LYS A 151 -7.26 10.08 -12.30
CA LYS A 151 -6.99 9.71 -13.71
C LYS A 151 -8.25 9.31 -14.49
N ILE A 152 -9.31 8.89 -13.81
CA ILE A 152 -10.55 8.46 -14.47
C ILE A 152 -11.21 9.67 -15.13
N SER A 153 -11.27 9.67 -16.46
CA SER A 153 -11.84 10.77 -17.23
C SER A 153 -13.34 10.97 -16.92
N TRP A 154 -13.86 12.16 -17.18
CA TRP A 154 -15.29 12.44 -17.00
C TRP A 154 -16.19 11.48 -17.80
N VAL A 155 -15.78 11.09 -19.01
CA VAL A 155 -16.52 10.14 -19.86
C VAL A 155 -16.53 8.75 -19.25
N GLU A 156 -15.36 8.21 -18.88
CA GLU A 156 -15.24 6.90 -18.22
C GLU A 156 -16.03 6.86 -16.92
N ARG A 157 -15.95 7.94 -16.13
CA ARG A 157 -16.70 8.10 -14.88
C ARG A 157 -18.21 8.05 -15.11
N LYS A 158 -18.73 8.79 -16.10
CA LYS A 158 -20.16 8.80 -16.43
C LYS A 158 -20.66 7.42 -16.87
N LEU A 159 -19.89 6.72 -17.70
CA LEU A 159 -20.22 5.37 -18.14
C LEU A 159 -20.20 4.37 -16.97
N ALA A 160 -19.13 4.38 -16.18
CA ALA A 160 -18.99 3.54 -15.00
C ALA A 160 -20.11 3.81 -13.98
N ALA A 161 -20.48 5.08 -13.78
CA ALA A 161 -21.54 5.46 -12.86
C ALA A 161 -22.91 4.91 -13.29
N THR A 162 -23.18 4.92 -14.59
CA THR A 162 -24.42 4.40 -15.16
C THR A 162 -24.51 2.87 -15.02
N MET A 163 -23.40 2.15 -15.17
CA MET A 163 -23.37 0.69 -15.14
C MET A 163 -23.22 0.09 -13.73
N PHE A 164 -22.44 0.75 -12.86
CA PHE A 164 -21.97 0.18 -11.59
C PHE A 164 -22.30 1.03 -10.36
N GLY A 165 -23.00 2.16 -10.54
CA GLY A 165 -23.34 3.07 -9.46
C GLY A 165 -22.18 3.98 -9.04
N LYS A 166 -22.17 4.43 -7.79
CA LYS A 166 -21.26 5.51 -7.34
C LYS A 166 -19.77 5.19 -7.62
N VAL A 167 -19.11 6.01 -8.42
CA VAL A 167 -17.65 5.95 -8.63
C VAL A 167 -16.96 6.84 -7.59
N PRO A 168 -15.89 6.40 -6.92
CA PRO A 168 -15.17 7.26 -5.98
C PRO A 168 -14.63 8.53 -6.64
N GLU A 169 -14.54 9.62 -5.89
CA GLU A 169 -14.03 10.92 -6.35
C GLU A 169 -12.81 11.31 -5.52
N ALA A 170 -11.81 11.87 -6.21
CA ALA A 170 -10.58 12.42 -5.66
C ALA A 170 -9.86 13.23 -6.74
N THR A 171 -9.03 14.18 -6.32
CA THR A 171 -8.19 14.99 -7.22
C THR A 171 -6.70 14.81 -6.95
N TYR A 172 -5.86 15.44 -7.78
CA TYR A 172 -4.41 15.48 -7.54
C TYR A 172 -4.04 16.37 -6.33
N GLU A 173 -4.87 17.36 -5.98
CA GLU A 173 -4.75 18.13 -4.74
C GLU A 173 -4.99 17.25 -3.51
N ASP A 174 -6.02 16.38 -3.55
CA ASP A 174 -6.25 15.40 -2.49
C ASP A 174 -5.05 14.46 -2.35
N ALA A 175 -4.51 13.97 -3.47
CA ALA A 175 -3.31 13.14 -3.46
C ALA A 175 -2.13 13.86 -2.81
N LEU A 176 -1.84 15.09 -3.23
CA LEU A 176 -0.76 15.90 -2.70
C LEU A 176 -0.93 16.18 -1.20
N LYS A 177 -2.16 16.41 -0.73
CA LYS A 177 -2.44 16.58 0.70
C LYS A 177 -2.04 15.34 1.49
N GLN A 178 -2.43 14.14 1.03
CA GLN A 178 -2.08 12.90 1.72
C GLN A 178 -0.57 12.65 1.70
N PHE A 179 0.10 12.85 0.56
CA PHE A 179 1.55 12.66 0.51
C PHE A 179 2.33 13.65 1.39
N LYS A 180 1.82 14.87 1.58
CA LYS A 180 2.38 15.83 2.55
C LYS A 180 2.23 15.34 3.99
N GLU A 181 1.11 14.72 4.36
CA GLU A 181 0.97 14.08 5.68
C GLU A 181 1.95 12.91 5.84
N ALA A 182 2.11 12.07 4.80
CA ALA A 182 3.10 11.01 4.82
C ALA A 182 4.53 11.55 5.01
N ASP A 183 4.89 12.67 4.39
CA ASP A 183 6.20 13.31 4.51
C ASP A 183 6.44 13.93 5.90
N LYS A 184 5.40 14.43 6.57
CA LYS A 184 5.51 14.88 7.98
C LYS A 184 5.87 13.72 8.91
N VAL A 185 5.26 12.55 8.68
CA VAL A 185 5.46 11.35 9.52
C VAL A 185 6.78 10.65 9.20
N LYS A 186 7.11 10.51 7.91
CA LYS A 186 8.36 9.91 7.43
C LYS A 186 9.02 10.83 6.39
N PRO A 187 9.78 11.84 6.84
CA PRO A 187 10.49 12.73 5.95
C PRO A 187 11.49 11.97 5.08
N ARG A 188 11.74 12.49 3.87
CA ARG A 188 12.72 11.91 2.93
C ARG A 188 12.42 10.47 2.53
N TRP A 189 11.14 10.07 2.52
CA TRP A 189 10.73 8.79 1.95
C TRP A 189 10.69 8.90 0.42
N LYS A 190 11.62 8.20 -0.24
CA LYS A 190 11.88 8.29 -1.69
C LYS A 190 10.63 8.04 -2.53
N ALA A 191 9.93 6.91 -2.32
CA ALA A 191 8.66 6.66 -3.00
C ALA A 191 7.61 7.76 -2.80
N ASN A 192 7.42 8.25 -1.57
CA ASN A 192 6.46 9.30 -1.28
C ASN A 192 6.78 10.60 -2.02
N LEU A 193 8.03 11.07 -1.95
CA LEU A 193 8.48 12.27 -2.64
C LEU A 193 8.32 12.17 -4.16
N PHE A 194 8.53 10.99 -4.73
CA PHE A 194 8.31 10.78 -6.16
C PHE A 194 6.85 11.00 -6.55
N PHE A 195 5.90 10.43 -5.80
CA PHE A 195 4.48 10.63 -6.08
C PHE A 195 3.96 12.03 -5.68
N MET A 196 4.60 12.70 -4.71
CA MET A 196 4.40 14.15 -4.50
C MET A 196 4.79 14.94 -5.76
N GLY A 197 5.96 14.63 -6.34
CA GLY A 197 6.43 15.26 -7.58
C GLY A 197 5.48 15.04 -8.75
N LYS A 198 5.00 13.80 -8.93
CA LYS A 198 3.98 13.49 -9.96
C LYS A 198 2.65 14.21 -9.73
N SER A 199 2.26 14.42 -8.48
CA SER A 199 1.05 15.18 -8.14
C SER A 199 1.24 16.67 -8.47
N TYR A 200 2.40 17.25 -8.14
CA TYR A 200 2.72 18.62 -8.56
C TYR A 200 2.77 18.77 -10.08
N GLU A 201 3.34 17.81 -10.80
CA GLU A 201 3.31 17.75 -12.27
C GLU A 201 1.88 17.77 -12.81
N ALA A 202 1.00 16.92 -12.28
CA ALA A 202 -0.39 16.85 -12.73
C ALA A 202 -1.16 18.16 -12.48
N LEU A 203 -0.71 18.94 -11.50
CA LEU A 203 -1.21 20.29 -11.17
C LEU A 203 -0.47 21.40 -11.92
N SER A 204 0.40 21.07 -12.89
CA SER A 204 1.24 22.02 -13.63
C SER A 204 2.17 22.87 -12.76
N ASN A 205 2.45 22.45 -11.51
CA ASN A 205 3.39 23.09 -10.61
C ASN A 205 4.80 22.50 -10.80
N TYR A 206 5.39 22.79 -11.96
CA TYR A 206 6.64 22.16 -12.39
C TYR A 206 7.84 22.48 -11.48
N LYS A 207 7.88 23.68 -10.90
CA LYS A 207 8.97 24.08 -9.99
C LYS A 207 9.03 23.18 -8.74
N GLU A 208 7.87 22.90 -8.13
CA GLU A 208 7.82 22.01 -6.97
C GLU A 208 8.00 20.54 -7.38
N ALA A 209 7.52 20.13 -8.55
CA ALA A 209 7.76 18.79 -9.09
C ALA A 209 9.28 18.51 -9.25
N ILE A 210 10.03 19.45 -9.83
CA ILE A 210 11.49 19.34 -10.03
C ILE A 210 12.22 19.21 -8.69
N LYS A 211 11.86 20.02 -7.68
CA LYS A 211 12.45 19.92 -6.33
C LYS A 211 12.24 18.53 -5.73
N CYS A 212 11.05 17.96 -5.86
CA CYS A 212 10.76 16.60 -5.43
C CYS A 212 11.66 15.60 -6.16
N PHE A 213 11.70 15.63 -7.50
CA PHE A 213 12.49 14.68 -8.30
C PHE A 213 14.00 14.79 -8.05
N ASP A 214 14.53 16.00 -7.85
CA ASP A 214 15.94 16.18 -7.49
C ASP A 214 16.26 15.64 -6.10
N THR A 215 15.35 15.81 -5.14
CA THR A 215 15.50 15.20 -3.82
C THR A 215 15.47 13.66 -3.92
N VAL A 216 14.54 13.10 -4.70
CA VAL A 216 14.44 11.65 -4.96
C VAL A 216 15.73 11.08 -5.54
N ALA A 217 16.39 11.83 -6.45
CA ALA A 217 17.66 11.41 -7.07
C ALA A 217 18.83 11.28 -6.07
N GLN A 218 18.75 11.95 -4.92
CA GLN A 218 19.78 11.93 -3.88
C GLN A 218 19.54 10.87 -2.81
N LEU A 219 18.38 10.21 -2.81
CA LEU A 219 18.02 9.22 -1.79
C LEU A 219 18.39 7.80 -2.26
N PRO A 220 18.90 6.93 -1.38
CA PRO A 220 19.16 5.53 -1.73
C PRO A 220 17.84 4.76 -1.86
N SER A 221 17.82 3.72 -2.71
CA SER A 221 16.72 2.74 -2.71
C SER A 221 16.78 1.83 -1.50
N GLN A 222 15.64 1.67 -0.81
CA GLN A 222 15.54 0.80 0.37
C GLN A 222 14.59 -0.39 0.16
N ASP A 223 13.73 -0.34 -0.85
CA ASP A 223 12.78 -1.40 -1.17
C ASP A 223 12.48 -1.49 -2.68
N THR A 224 11.60 -2.41 -3.04
CA THR A 224 11.18 -2.62 -4.43
C THR A 224 10.42 -1.44 -5.02
N GLU A 225 9.70 -0.66 -4.21
CA GLU A 225 8.98 0.52 -4.70
C GLU A 225 9.98 1.62 -5.06
N ASP A 226 11.00 1.84 -4.22
CA ASP A 226 12.09 2.77 -4.50
C ASP A 226 12.88 2.38 -5.78
N GLN A 227 13.09 1.08 -6.02
CA GLN A 227 13.71 0.59 -7.26
C GLN A 227 12.86 0.87 -8.50
N ASN A 228 11.53 0.82 -8.38
CA ASN A 228 10.64 1.21 -9.49
C ASN A 228 10.72 2.71 -9.73
N VAL A 229 10.76 3.50 -8.66
CA VAL A 229 10.99 4.96 -8.74
C VAL A 229 12.30 5.30 -9.43
N GLU A 230 13.40 4.58 -9.15
CA GLU A 230 14.68 4.82 -9.81
C GLU A 230 14.64 4.58 -11.32
N LYS A 231 13.83 3.63 -11.78
CA LYS A 231 13.66 3.37 -13.23
C LYS A 231 12.88 4.49 -13.91
N ASP A 232 11.87 5.03 -13.23
CA ASP A 232 10.99 6.06 -13.80
C ASP A 232 11.55 7.49 -13.67
N LEU A 233 12.45 7.71 -12.70
CA LEU A 233 12.98 9.04 -12.37
C LEU A 233 13.71 9.75 -13.53
N PRO A 234 14.57 9.09 -14.35
CA PRO A 234 15.24 9.76 -15.47
C PRO A 234 14.26 10.40 -16.44
N ALA A 235 13.22 9.66 -16.84
CA ALA A 235 12.19 10.16 -17.75
C ALA A 235 11.48 11.41 -17.20
N MET A 236 11.22 11.45 -15.88
CA MET A 236 10.65 12.63 -15.24
C MET A 236 11.63 13.82 -15.25
N ARG A 237 12.92 13.61 -14.97
CA ARG A 237 13.90 14.70 -14.92
C ARG A 237 14.19 15.27 -16.31
N ASP A 238 14.23 14.44 -17.34
CA ASP A 238 14.46 14.86 -18.73
C ASP A 238 13.28 15.68 -19.25
N LYS A 239 12.04 15.25 -18.94
CA LYS A 239 10.81 15.99 -19.31
C LYS A 239 10.81 17.42 -18.79
N TYR A 240 11.45 17.68 -17.65
CA TYR A 240 11.47 18.99 -16.99
C TYR A 240 12.81 19.73 -17.08
N ALA A 241 13.75 19.26 -17.91
CA ALA A 241 15.07 19.87 -18.04
C ALA A 241 15.00 21.36 -18.45
N SER A 242 14.01 21.75 -19.26
CA SER A 242 13.80 23.14 -19.72
C SER A 242 13.19 24.08 -18.68
N TYR A 243 12.69 23.55 -17.55
CA TYR A 243 12.08 24.31 -16.46
C TYR A 243 13.03 24.52 -15.27
N ARG A 244 14.29 24.10 -15.42
CA ARG A 244 15.35 24.23 -14.40
C ARG A 244 16.01 25.60 -14.42
#